data_AF-A0A1D6F523-F1
#
_entry.id   AF-A0A1D6F523-F1
#
_cell.length_a   1.000
_cell.length_b   1.000
_cell.length_c   1.000
_cell.angle_alpha   90.00
_cell.angle_beta   90.00
_cell.angle_gamma   90.00
#
_symmetry.space_group_name_H-M   'P 1'
#
loop_
_entity.id
_entity.type
_entity.pdbx_description
1 polymer ?
#
loop_
_entity_poly.entity_id
_entity_poly.type
_entity_poly.pdbx_seq_one_letter_code
_entity_poly.pdbx_strand_id
1 'polypeptide(L)'
;MDFQKESTFDMWILLVCLLKEKMTLSRKLKLKLKLKFTKAWLSFLMLPLPLDVYKEVLALIHQNVIPSMSNPSILCDFLTRSYDIGGVISVMALSGLFILMTQHGLEYRKFYEKLYALLTHVVFMAKHRSIFLQDKQLKSHPPKNVESEILCEHIKKEREAATAGKRPYYLKKSELRERKLMNKYNELKFTSPIRRYVDLLAHYQINMIMSEE
;
A
#
# COMPACT_ATOMS: atom_id res chain seq x y z
N MET A 1 37.17 -45.41 -3.17
CA MET A 1 37.70 -44.11 -3.63
C MET A 1 36.83 -43.05 -2.97
N ASP A 2 36.95 -42.81 -1.66
CA ASP A 2 35.88 -42.08 -0.94
C ASP A 2 36.38 -41.05 0.08
N PHE A 3 37.69 -40.76 0.12
CA PHE A 3 38.26 -39.87 1.14
C PHE A 3 38.18 -38.36 0.79
N GLN A 4 37.96 -38.00 -0.47
CA GLN A 4 37.93 -36.59 -0.90
C GLN A 4 36.56 -35.90 -0.71
N LYS A 5 35.47 -36.67 -0.59
CA LYS A 5 34.10 -36.11 -0.53
C LYS A 5 33.72 -35.63 0.88
N GLU A 6 34.22 -36.26 1.94
CA GLU A 6 33.91 -35.90 3.33
C GLU A 6 34.48 -34.51 3.71
N SER A 7 35.72 -34.21 3.31
CA SER A 7 36.35 -32.92 3.63
C SER A 7 35.67 -31.71 2.98
N THR A 8 35.16 -31.86 1.75
CA THR A 8 34.41 -30.77 1.08
C THR A 8 33.03 -30.58 1.66
N PHE A 9 32.39 -31.66 2.15
CA PHE A 9 31.10 -31.62 2.83
C PHE A 9 31.21 -30.92 4.19
N ASP A 10 32.23 -31.24 4.98
CA ASP A 10 32.52 -30.58 6.26
C ASP A 10 32.88 -29.10 6.08
N MET A 11 33.67 -28.76 5.05
CA MET A 11 33.98 -27.37 4.72
C MET A 11 32.72 -26.60 4.29
N TRP A 12 31.81 -27.22 3.53
CA TRP A 12 30.53 -26.65 3.16
C TRP A 12 29.61 -26.44 4.37
N ILE A 13 29.54 -27.41 5.29
CA ILE A 13 28.78 -27.29 6.53
C ILE A 13 29.33 -26.15 7.38
N LEU A 14 30.65 -26.04 7.53
CA LEU A 14 31.30 -24.95 8.26
C LEU A 14 31.00 -23.58 7.62
N LEU A 15 31.04 -23.48 6.29
CA LEU A 15 30.71 -22.25 5.57
C LEU A 15 29.24 -21.86 5.73
N VAL A 16 28.32 -22.82 5.64
CA VAL A 16 26.87 -22.60 5.87
C VAL A 16 26.62 -22.19 7.33
N CYS A 17 27.28 -22.83 8.29
CA CYS A 17 27.21 -22.46 9.71
C CYS A 17 27.74 -21.05 9.97
N LEU A 18 28.91 -20.68 9.41
CA LEU A 18 29.48 -19.33 9.50
C LEU A 18 28.59 -18.26 8.86
N LEU A 19 28.02 -18.56 7.68
CA LEU A 19 27.06 -17.67 7.02
C LEU A 19 25.79 -17.51 7.85
N LYS A 20 25.28 -18.60 8.44
CA LYS A 20 24.13 -18.58 9.34
C LYS A 20 24.41 -17.78 10.60
N GLU A 21 25.60 -17.92 11.18
CA GLU A 21 26.03 -17.18 12.36
C GLU A 21 26.17 -15.68 12.05
N LYS A 22 26.83 -15.30 10.95
CA LYS A 22 26.88 -13.90 10.50
C LYS A 22 25.50 -13.31 10.20
N MET A 23 24.61 -14.07 9.57
CA MET A 23 23.22 -13.68 9.33
C MET A 23 22.45 -13.46 10.64
N THR A 24 22.64 -14.33 11.64
CA THR A 24 22.00 -14.18 12.96
C THR A 24 22.56 -12.99 13.75
N LEU A 25 23.87 -12.74 13.69
CA LEU A 25 24.51 -11.59 14.32
C LEU A 25 24.03 -10.28 13.70
N SER A 26 23.97 -10.22 12.37
CA SER A 26 23.43 -9.07 11.63
C SER A 26 21.96 -8.80 12.00
N ARG A 27 21.14 -9.85 12.10
CA ARG A 27 19.75 -9.74 12.60
C ARG A 27 19.70 -9.22 14.03
N LYS A 28 20.52 -9.74 14.95
CA LYS A 28 20.60 -9.28 16.34
C LYS A 28 20.99 -7.80 16.43
N LEU A 29 21.96 -7.36 15.64
CA LEU A 29 22.36 -5.95 15.58
C LEU A 29 21.24 -5.05 15.06
N LYS A 30 20.55 -5.46 13.98
CA LYS A 30 19.39 -4.74 13.44
C LYS A 30 18.28 -4.62 14.49
N LEU A 31 17.96 -5.70 15.20
CA LEU A 31 16.96 -5.67 16.27
C LEU A 31 17.35 -4.72 17.42
N LYS A 32 18.61 -4.76 17.87
CA LYS A 32 19.12 -3.83 18.90
C LYS A 32 19.03 -2.37 18.45
N LEU A 33 19.32 -2.08 17.17
CA LEU A 33 19.18 -0.75 16.60
C LEU A 33 17.71 -0.30 16.57
N LYS A 34 16.79 -1.17 16.13
CA LYS A 34 15.35 -0.89 16.10
C LYS A 34 14.78 -0.59 17.49
N LEU A 35 15.26 -1.28 18.53
CA LEU A 35 14.84 -1.02 19.92
C LEU A 35 15.30 0.36 20.41
N LYS A 36 16.57 0.73 20.16
CA LYS A 36 17.09 2.06 20.50
C LYS A 36 16.36 3.17 19.73
N PHE A 37 16.10 2.94 18.44
CA PHE A 37 15.33 3.86 17.59
C PHE A 37 13.91 4.06 18.13
N THR A 38 13.21 2.98 18.49
CA THR A 38 11.86 3.05 19.05
C THR A 38 11.85 3.85 20.36
N LYS A 39 12.82 3.61 21.24
CA LYS A 39 12.93 4.36 22.51
C LYS A 39 13.20 5.85 22.28
N ALA A 40 14.10 6.20 21.36
CA ALA A 40 14.40 7.59 21.02
C ALA A 40 13.18 8.30 20.45
N TRP A 41 12.46 7.66 19.53
CA TRP A 41 11.22 8.22 18.96
C TRP A 41 10.12 8.39 19.99
N LEU A 42 9.93 7.42 20.90
CA LEU A 42 8.96 7.58 21.98
C LEU A 42 9.30 8.76 22.90
N SER A 43 10.57 8.91 23.28
CA SER A 43 11.02 10.08 24.05
C SER A 43 10.78 11.39 23.30
N PHE A 44 11.02 11.43 22.00
CA PHE A 44 10.80 12.60 21.16
C PHE A 44 9.31 12.96 21.05
N LEU A 45 8.44 11.97 20.81
CA LEU A 45 6.99 12.15 20.67
C LEU A 45 6.29 12.54 21.98
N MET A 46 6.96 12.37 23.13
CA MET A 46 6.44 12.80 24.43
C MET A 46 6.67 14.30 24.71
N LEU A 47 7.53 14.96 23.92
CA LEU A 47 7.83 16.39 24.11
C LEU A 47 6.70 17.27 23.57
N PRO A 48 6.51 18.49 24.12
CA PRO A 48 5.61 19.48 23.54
C PRO A 48 6.21 19.99 22.22
N LEU A 49 5.80 19.38 21.11
CA LEU A 49 6.26 19.74 19.78
C LEU A 49 5.50 20.98 19.27
N PRO A 50 6.17 21.96 18.66
CA PRO A 50 5.49 23.04 17.96
C PRO A 50 4.65 22.47 16.81
N LEU A 51 3.58 23.18 16.46
CA LEU A 51 2.53 22.68 15.57
C LEU A 51 3.06 22.26 14.19
N ASP A 52 4.01 22.99 13.63
CA ASP A 52 4.55 22.71 12.29
C ASP A 52 5.35 21.41 12.28
N VAL A 53 6.24 21.24 13.26
CA VAL A 53 7.00 19.99 13.46
C VAL A 53 6.06 18.83 13.77
N TYR A 54 4.99 19.07 14.52
CA TYR A 54 4.00 18.03 14.81
C TYR A 54 3.34 17.49 13.54
N LYS A 55 2.92 18.38 12.62
CA LYS A 55 2.33 18.00 11.32
C LYS A 55 3.33 17.24 10.45
N GLU A 56 4.57 17.71 10.37
CA GLU A 56 5.64 17.03 9.61
C GLU A 56 5.91 15.62 10.15
N VAL A 57 6.01 15.48 11.46
CA VAL A 57 6.23 14.19 12.12
C VAL A 57 5.09 13.22 11.79
N LEU A 58 3.84 13.68 11.86
CA LEU A 58 2.66 12.89 11.47
C LEU A 58 2.69 12.49 9.99
N ALA A 59 3.16 13.37 9.11
CA ALA A 59 3.30 13.09 7.68
C ALA A 59 4.46 12.12 7.35
N LEU A 60 5.45 11.98 8.23
CA LEU A 60 6.60 11.09 8.01
C LEU A 60 6.48 9.75 8.73
N ILE A 61 5.63 9.66 9.77
CA ILE A 61 5.49 8.47 10.60
C ILE A 61 5.14 7.23 9.77
N HIS A 62 4.21 7.35 8.83
CA HIS A 62 3.68 6.21 8.09
C HIS A 62 4.69 5.62 7.10
N GLN A 63 5.55 6.45 6.50
CA GLN A 63 6.56 6.01 5.53
C GLN A 63 7.89 5.61 6.18
N ASN A 64 8.36 6.35 7.17
CA ASN A 64 9.75 6.23 7.65
C ASN A 64 9.85 5.57 9.03
N VAL A 65 8.88 5.84 9.91
CA VAL A 65 8.97 5.45 11.32
C VAL A 65 8.39 4.05 11.53
N ILE A 66 7.18 3.78 11.01
CA ILE A 66 6.49 2.49 11.17
C ILE A 66 7.33 1.29 10.68
N PRO A 67 7.95 1.31 9.47
CA PRO A 67 8.74 0.16 8.98
C PRO A 67 10.03 -0.09 9.79
N SER A 68 10.56 0.98 10.38
CA SER A 68 11.82 0.98 11.12
C SER A 68 11.66 0.49 12.55
N MET A 69 10.47 0.60 13.14
CA MET A 69 10.20 0.17 14.51
C MET A 69 10.16 -1.37 14.65
N SER A 70 10.40 -1.84 15.87
CA SER A 70 10.23 -3.26 16.24
C SER A 70 8.81 -3.57 16.70
N ASN A 71 8.14 -2.62 17.35
CA ASN A 71 6.73 -2.72 17.77
C ASN A 71 6.01 -1.41 17.44
N PRO A 72 5.50 -1.26 16.21
CA PRO A 72 4.86 -0.02 15.77
C PRO A 72 3.47 0.20 16.38
N SER A 73 2.83 -0.82 16.97
CA SER A 73 1.53 -0.69 17.64
C SER A 73 1.55 0.28 18.83
N ILE A 74 2.72 0.56 19.40
CA ILE A 74 2.90 1.55 20.48
C ILE A 74 2.53 2.97 20.02
N LEU A 75 2.65 3.26 18.72
CA LEU A 75 2.26 4.56 18.15
C LEU A 75 0.75 4.78 18.12
N CYS A 76 -0.06 3.74 18.35
CA CYS A 76 -1.52 3.83 18.30
C CYS A 76 -2.08 4.88 19.28
N ASP A 77 -1.57 4.94 20.51
CA ASP A 77 -2.04 5.88 21.52
C ASP A 77 -1.68 7.33 21.17
N PHE A 78 -0.54 7.53 20.52
CA PHE A 78 -0.16 8.84 19.99
C PHE A 78 -1.10 9.23 18.84
N LEU A 79 -1.23 8.37 17.83
CA LEU A 79 -2.04 8.64 16.64
C LEU A 79 -3.54 8.79 16.96
N THR A 80 -4.06 8.05 17.93
CA THR A 80 -5.45 8.19 18.37
C THR A 80 -5.69 9.55 19.03
N ARG A 81 -4.75 10.02 19.85
CA ARG A 81 -4.81 11.37 20.43
C ARG A 81 -4.69 12.44 19.35
N SER A 82 -3.76 12.27 18.39
CA SER A 82 -3.64 13.18 17.23
C SER A 82 -4.92 13.22 16.41
N TYR A 83 -5.59 12.09 16.26
CA TYR A 83 -6.85 12.00 15.56
C TYR A 83 -7.95 12.82 16.26
N ASP A 84 -8.06 12.71 17.59
CA ASP A 84 -9.10 13.39 18.38
C ASP A 84 -8.97 14.93 18.37
N ILE A 85 -7.84 15.49 17.92
CA ILE A 85 -7.64 16.93 17.72
C ILE A 85 -8.52 17.47 16.57
N GLY A 86 -8.77 16.67 15.53
CA GLY A 86 -9.54 17.10 14.35
C GLY A 86 -8.72 17.85 13.28
N GLY A 87 -9.41 18.35 12.26
CA GLY A 87 -8.80 19.12 11.16
C GLY A 87 -7.77 18.34 10.33
N VAL A 88 -6.77 19.03 9.77
CA VAL A 88 -5.71 18.41 8.94
C VAL A 88 -4.90 17.37 9.72
N ILE A 89 -4.70 17.59 11.03
CA ILE A 89 -3.97 16.67 11.92
C ILE A 89 -4.66 15.32 11.99
N SER A 90 -6.00 15.32 12.10
CA SER A 90 -6.77 14.07 12.15
C SER A 90 -6.67 13.25 10.87
N VAL A 91 -6.60 13.92 9.72
CA VAL A 91 -6.42 13.27 8.41
C VAL A 91 -5.03 12.65 8.30
N MET A 92 -3.98 13.35 8.74
CA MET A 92 -2.61 12.81 8.78
C MET A 92 -2.49 11.62 9.74
N ALA A 93 -3.10 11.71 10.92
CA ALA A 93 -3.11 10.64 11.92
C ALA A 93 -3.82 9.38 11.41
N LEU A 94 -4.91 9.56 10.65
CA LEU A 94 -5.68 8.47 10.07
C LEU A 94 -4.87 7.64 9.07
N SER A 95 -3.99 8.27 8.29
CA SER A 95 -3.05 7.57 7.40
C SER A 95 -2.14 6.61 8.17
N GLY A 96 -1.55 7.07 9.27
CA GLY A 96 -0.72 6.23 10.15
C GLY A 96 -1.50 5.09 10.80
N LEU A 97 -2.71 5.37 11.30
CA LEU A 97 -3.61 4.36 11.88
C LEU A 97 -3.99 3.28 10.87
N PHE A 98 -4.30 3.67 9.62
CA PHE A 98 -4.64 2.72 8.56
C PHE A 98 -3.51 1.71 8.29
N ILE A 99 -2.25 2.15 8.31
CA ILE A 99 -1.09 1.25 8.16
C ILE A 99 -0.98 0.31 9.36
N LEU A 100 -1.15 0.82 10.60
CA LEU A 100 -1.10 -0.03 11.80
C LEU A 100 -2.20 -1.11 11.79
N MET A 101 -3.40 -0.76 11.33
CA MET A 101 -4.50 -1.73 11.23
C MET A 101 -4.26 -2.78 10.14
N THR A 102 -3.77 -2.37 8.96
CA THR A 102 -3.61 -3.27 7.81
C THR A 102 -2.36 -4.15 7.89
N GLN A 103 -1.24 -3.61 8.39
CA GLN A 103 0.05 -4.30 8.38
C GLN A 103 0.44 -4.90 9.73
N HIS A 104 -0.05 -4.32 10.83
CA HIS A 104 0.32 -4.72 12.19
C HIS A 104 -0.84 -5.34 12.98
N GLY A 105 -1.97 -5.61 12.32
CA GLY A 105 -3.11 -6.33 12.90
C GLY A 105 -3.79 -5.58 14.04
N LEU A 106 -3.70 -4.25 14.05
CA LEU A 106 -4.30 -3.44 15.10
C LEU A 106 -5.81 -3.35 14.90
N GLU A 107 -6.58 -3.72 15.92
CA GLU A 107 -8.04 -3.59 15.92
C GLU A 107 -8.46 -2.27 16.59
N TYR A 108 -8.76 -1.27 15.78
CA TYR A 108 -9.32 -0.02 16.28
C TYR A 108 -10.85 -0.02 16.14
N ARG A 109 -11.54 -0.31 17.25
CA ARG A 109 -13.00 -0.55 17.30
C ARG A 109 -13.85 0.57 16.66
N LYS A 110 -13.41 1.84 16.78
CA LYS A 110 -14.14 3.01 16.25
C LYS A 110 -13.58 3.54 14.93
N PHE A 111 -12.74 2.77 14.24
CA PHE A 111 -12.04 3.25 13.03
C PHE A 111 -13.00 3.72 11.95
N TYR A 112 -13.98 2.88 11.60
CA TYR A 112 -14.88 3.16 10.49
C TYR A 112 -15.79 4.35 10.79
N GLU A 113 -16.33 4.46 12.00
CA GLU A 113 -17.13 5.62 12.44
C GLU A 113 -16.36 6.92 12.24
N LYS A 114 -15.10 6.93 12.67
CA LYS A 114 -14.16 8.04 12.57
C LYS A 114 -13.72 8.35 11.13
N LEU A 115 -13.48 7.32 10.33
CA LEU A 115 -13.18 7.44 8.91
C LEU A 115 -14.35 8.09 8.16
N TYR A 116 -15.57 7.60 8.39
CA TYR A 116 -16.78 8.14 7.75
C TYR A 116 -17.01 9.59 8.16
N ALA A 117 -16.82 9.95 9.43
CA ALA A 117 -16.95 11.35 9.89
C ALA A 117 -16.00 12.31 9.15
N LEU A 118 -14.74 11.91 8.96
CA LEU A 118 -13.77 12.73 8.19
C LEU A 118 -14.10 12.80 6.71
N LEU A 119 -14.51 11.68 6.11
CA LEU A 119 -14.93 11.63 4.71
C LEU A 119 -16.13 12.54 4.46
N THR A 120 -17.14 12.52 5.34
CA THR A 120 -18.26 13.44 5.27
C THR A 120 -17.79 14.89 5.34
N HIS A 121 -16.87 15.24 6.23
CA HIS A 121 -16.39 16.63 6.31
C HIS A 121 -15.60 17.06 5.05
N VAL A 122 -14.67 16.24 4.55
CA VAL A 122 -13.82 16.55 3.39
C VAL A 122 -14.61 16.54 2.08
N VAL A 123 -15.49 15.56 1.87
CA VAL A 123 -16.33 15.46 0.66
C VAL A 123 -17.34 16.60 0.58
N PHE A 124 -17.86 17.06 1.73
CA PHE A 124 -18.80 18.19 1.75
C PHE A 124 -18.10 19.56 1.68
N MET A 125 -16.84 19.70 2.09
CA MET A 125 -16.06 20.94 1.96
C MET A 125 -15.44 21.13 0.56
N ALA A 126 -15.23 20.06 -0.20
CA ALA A 126 -14.72 20.15 -1.57
C ALA A 126 -15.70 20.94 -2.47
N LYS A 127 -15.24 22.08 -2.99
CA LYS A 127 -15.97 23.00 -3.89
C LYS A 127 -16.58 22.32 -5.13
N HIS A 128 -16.13 21.09 -5.44
CA HIS A 128 -16.60 20.22 -6.51
C HIS A 128 -17.46 19.04 -6.02
N ARG A 129 -18.46 19.29 -5.16
CA ARG A 129 -19.47 18.29 -4.73
C ARG A 129 -20.08 17.53 -5.91
N SER A 130 -20.27 18.21 -7.04
CA SER A 130 -20.82 17.61 -8.25
C SER A 130 -19.88 16.57 -8.87
N ILE A 131 -18.56 16.72 -8.83
CA ILE A 131 -17.64 15.78 -9.50
C ILE A 131 -17.57 14.45 -8.76
N PHE A 132 -17.54 14.48 -7.42
CA PHE A 132 -17.48 13.26 -6.60
C PHE A 132 -18.81 12.49 -6.61
N LEU A 133 -19.95 13.20 -6.67
CA LEU A 133 -21.30 12.61 -6.78
C LEU A 133 -21.73 12.32 -8.23
N GLN A 134 -21.11 12.96 -9.24
CA GLN A 134 -21.28 12.66 -10.66
C GLN A 134 -20.34 11.57 -11.15
N ASP A 135 -19.48 11.00 -10.30
CA ASP A 135 -18.86 9.71 -10.61
C ASP A 135 -19.99 8.67 -10.57
N LYS A 136 -20.65 8.57 -11.73
CA LYS A 136 -21.79 7.72 -12.13
C LYS A 136 -21.54 6.22 -11.93
N GLN A 137 -20.58 5.83 -11.10
CA GLN A 137 -20.18 4.45 -10.85
C GLN A 137 -21.08 3.75 -9.82
N LEU A 138 -21.99 4.46 -9.16
CA LEU A 138 -23.11 3.82 -8.42
C LEU A 138 -24.28 3.44 -9.33
N LYS A 139 -24.28 3.84 -10.61
CA LYS A 139 -25.21 3.29 -11.61
C LYS A 139 -24.47 2.24 -12.42
N SER A 140 -24.72 0.99 -12.04
CA SER A 140 -24.47 -0.21 -12.83
C SER A 140 -24.83 0.00 -14.30
N HIS A 141 -23.83 0.30 -15.13
CA HIS A 141 -23.89 0.09 -16.57
C HIS A 141 -22.72 -0.84 -16.94
N PRO A 142 -22.96 -1.92 -17.69
CA PRO A 142 -21.90 -2.85 -18.07
C PRO A 142 -20.91 -2.15 -19.02
N PRO A 143 -19.58 -2.34 -18.86
CA PRO A 143 -18.61 -1.68 -19.71
C PRO A 143 -18.67 -2.29 -21.12
N LYS A 144 -19.08 -1.48 -22.10
CA LYS A 144 -19.19 -1.87 -23.52
C LYS A 144 -17.87 -1.78 -24.32
N ASN A 145 -16.69 -1.63 -23.72
CA ASN A 145 -15.46 -1.39 -24.51
C ASN A 145 -14.41 -2.52 -24.49
N VAL A 146 -14.45 -3.44 -23.52
CA VAL A 146 -13.43 -4.52 -23.43
C VAL A 146 -13.72 -5.64 -24.44
N GLU A 147 -15.00 -5.91 -24.73
CA GLU A 147 -15.39 -6.96 -25.67
C GLU A 147 -15.08 -6.59 -27.13
N SER A 148 -15.27 -5.31 -27.52
CA SER A 148 -14.90 -4.81 -28.84
C SER A 148 -13.39 -4.80 -29.07
N GLU A 149 -12.60 -4.47 -28.04
CA GLU A 149 -11.15 -4.41 -28.14
C GLU A 149 -10.52 -5.81 -28.24
N ILE A 150 -10.98 -6.76 -27.42
CA ILE A 150 -10.57 -8.18 -27.52
C ILE A 150 -10.96 -8.77 -28.89
N LEU A 151 -12.12 -8.40 -29.45
CA LEU A 151 -12.56 -8.87 -30.76
C LEU A 151 -11.73 -8.25 -31.89
N CYS A 152 -11.38 -6.97 -31.81
CA CYS A 152 -10.52 -6.29 -32.79
C CYS A 152 -9.09 -6.87 -32.78
N GLU A 153 -8.51 -7.14 -31.61
CA GLU A 153 -7.22 -7.83 -31.51
C GLU A 153 -7.26 -9.24 -32.13
N HIS A 154 -8.38 -9.95 -31.95
CA HIS A 154 -8.58 -11.27 -32.53
C HIS A 154 -8.63 -11.21 -34.06
N ILE A 155 -9.46 -10.32 -34.62
CA ILE A 155 -9.56 -10.11 -36.08
C ILE A 155 -8.21 -9.71 -36.68
N LYS A 156 -7.44 -8.87 -35.98
CA LYS A 156 -6.10 -8.44 -36.42
C LYS A 156 -5.12 -9.61 -36.48
N LYS A 157 -5.08 -10.44 -35.43
CA LYS A 157 -4.20 -11.63 -35.38
C LYS A 157 -4.58 -12.70 -36.38
N GLU A 158 -5.88 -12.87 -36.67
CA GLU A 158 -6.32 -13.79 -37.72
C GLU A 158 -5.87 -13.33 -39.11
N ARG A 159 -5.96 -12.02 -39.39
CA ARG A 159 -5.45 -11.45 -40.65
C ARG A 159 -3.94 -11.62 -40.76
N GLU A 160 -3.19 -11.37 -39.68
CA GLU A 160 -1.73 -11.58 -39.63
C GLU A 160 -1.34 -13.06 -39.84
N ALA A 161 -2.07 -14.00 -39.23
CA ALA A 161 -1.84 -15.44 -39.40
C ALA A 161 -2.15 -15.91 -40.83
N ALA A 162 -3.23 -15.40 -41.43
CA ALA A 162 -3.61 -15.68 -42.81
C ALA A 162 -2.57 -15.11 -43.80
N THR A 163 -2.06 -13.89 -43.57
CA THR A 163 -0.97 -13.31 -44.38
C THR A 163 0.37 -14.05 -44.22
N ALA A 164 0.59 -14.69 -43.06
CA ALA A 164 1.77 -15.51 -42.78
C ALA A 164 1.63 -16.97 -43.25
N GLY A 165 0.54 -17.33 -43.95
CA GLY A 165 0.26 -18.70 -44.41
C GLY A 165 0.02 -19.73 -43.30
N LYS A 166 -0.16 -19.27 -42.05
CA LYS A 166 -0.42 -20.13 -40.88
C LYS A 166 -1.92 -20.34 -40.72
N ARG A 167 -2.33 -21.52 -40.24
CA ARG A 167 -3.75 -21.82 -40.04
C ARG A 167 -4.36 -20.87 -38.99
N PRO A 168 -5.58 -20.35 -39.20
CA PRO A 168 -6.25 -19.46 -38.24
C PRO A 168 -6.37 -20.09 -36.85
N TYR A 169 -6.14 -19.30 -35.80
CA TYR A 169 -6.14 -19.75 -34.40
C TYR A 169 -7.40 -19.26 -33.68
N TYR A 170 -8.29 -20.19 -33.32
CA TYR A 170 -9.51 -19.89 -32.57
C TYR A 170 -9.24 -19.92 -31.05
N LEU A 171 -9.41 -18.77 -30.38
CA LEU A 171 -9.27 -18.65 -28.93
C LEU A 171 -10.42 -19.38 -28.23
N LYS A 172 -10.13 -20.27 -27.26
CA LYS A 172 -11.17 -21.08 -26.61
C LYS A 172 -12.05 -20.19 -25.72
N LYS A 173 -13.36 -20.46 -25.65
CA LYS A 173 -14.31 -19.72 -24.79
C LYS A 173 -13.88 -19.67 -23.31
N SER A 174 -13.11 -20.66 -22.84
CA SER A 174 -12.51 -20.68 -21.50
C SER A 174 -11.45 -19.59 -21.29
N GLU A 175 -10.56 -19.39 -22.26
CA GLU A 175 -9.47 -18.41 -22.19
C GLU A 175 -10.01 -16.98 -22.24
N LEU A 176 -11.08 -16.75 -23.02
CA LEU A 176 -11.81 -15.48 -23.02
C LEU A 176 -12.41 -15.15 -21.64
N ARG A 177 -12.99 -16.14 -20.95
CA ARG A 177 -13.52 -15.94 -19.59
C ARG A 177 -12.41 -15.62 -18.60
N GLU A 178 -11.27 -16.29 -18.70
CA GLU A 178 -10.11 -16.05 -17.84
C GLU A 178 -9.52 -14.66 -18.05
N ARG A 179 -9.38 -14.20 -19.30
CA ARG A 179 -8.96 -12.82 -19.59
C ARG A 179 -9.95 -11.78 -19.08
N LYS A 180 -11.26 -12.05 -19.18
CA LYS A 180 -12.31 -11.18 -18.59
C LYS A 180 -12.18 -11.11 -17.06
N LEU A 181 -11.96 -12.25 -16.40
CA LEU A 181 -11.75 -12.31 -14.95
C LEU A 181 -10.47 -11.57 -14.54
N MET A 182 -9.37 -11.75 -15.27
CA MET A 182 -8.10 -11.11 -14.97
C MET A 182 -8.14 -9.60 -15.19
N ASN A 183 -8.79 -9.13 -16.25
CA ASN A 183 -8.99 -7.69 -16.48
C ASN A 183 -9.89 -7.09 -15.40
N LYS A 184 -10.98 -7.76 -15.03
CA LYS A 184 -11.86 -7.31 -13.94
C LYS A 184 -11.13 -7.28 -12.59
N TYR A 185 -10.29 -8.28 -12.31
CA TYR A 185 -9.45 -8.31 -11.11
C TYR A 185 -8.45 -7.15 -11.10
N ASN A 186 -7.78 -6.88 -12.22
CA ASN A 186 -6.86 -5.76 -12.35
C ASN A 186 -7.59 -4.42 -12.19
N GLU A 187 -8.75 -4.23 -12.83
CA GLU A 187 -9.60 -3.06 -12.61
C GLU A 187 -9.96 -2.88 -11.14
N LEU A 188 -10.42 -3.93 -10.45
CA LEU A 188 -10.77 -3.87 -9.03
C LEU A 188 -9.56 -3.57 -8.12
N LYS A 189 -8.38 -4.09 -8.48
CA LYS A 189 -7.12 -3.84 -7.78
C LYS A 189 -6.67 -2.38 -7.85
N PHE A 190 -6.98 -1.69 -8.96
CA PHE A 190 -6.67 -0.27 -9.15
C PHE A 190 -7.81 0.67 -8.73
N THR A 191 -9.06 0.22 -8.76
CA THR A 191 -10.26 1.02 -8.44
C THR A 191 -10.70 0.91 -6.99
N SER A 192 -10.08 0.04 -6.18
CA SER A 192 -10.42 -0.12 -4.77
C SER A 192 -10.56 1.27 -4.12
N PRO A 193 -11.72 1.63 -3.54
CA PRO A 193 -11.98 2.97 -3.04
C PRO A 193 -10.87 3.46 -2.12
N ILE A 194 -10.30 2.56 -1.34
CA ILE A 194 -9.17 2.78 -0.43
C ILE A 194 -7.91 3.21 -1.19
N ARG A 195 -7.59 2.60 -2.33
CA ARG A 195 -6.44 2.97 -3.18
C ARG A 195 -6.63 4.38 -3.75
N ARG A 196 -7.83 4.68 -4.28
CA ARG A 196 -8.21 6.04 -4.74
C ARG A 196 -8.12 7.07 -3.62
N TYR A 197 -8.49 6.73 -2.38
CA TYR A 197 -8.35 7.61 -1.23
C TYR A 197 -6.89 7.85 -0.84
N VAL A 198 -6.05 6.81 -0.86
CA VAL A 198 -4.60 6.94 -0.61
C VAL A 198 -3.94 7.78 -1.69
N ASP A 199 -4.30 7.58 -2.96
CA ASP A 199 -3.77 8.36 -4.09
C ASP A 199 -4.26 9.82 -4.07
N LEU A 200 -5.54 10.07 -3.71
CA LEU A 200 -6.09 11.42 -3.52
C LEU A 200 -5.50 12.14 -2.31
N LEU A 201 -5.30 11.44 -1.19
CA LEU A 201 -4.63 12.00 -0.01
C LEU A 201 -3.17 12.33 -0.30
N ALA A 202 -2.46 11.49 -1.06
CA ALA A 202 -1.11 11.79 -1.53
C ALA A 202 -1.09 13.02 -2.46
N HIS A 203 -2.05 13.13 -3.39
CA HIS A 203 -2.19 14.28 -4.28
C HIS A 203 -2.56 15.57 -3.53
N TYR A 204 -3.42 15.49 -2.50
CA TYR A 204 -3.78 16.61 -1.63
C TYR A 204 -2.63 17.01 -0.69
N GLN A 205 -1.84 16.05 -0.16
CA GLN A 205 -0.65 16.36 0.64
C GLN A 205 0.42 17.07 -0.18
N ILE A 206 0.66 16.64 -1.43
CA ILE A 206 1.60 17.32 -2.34
C ILE A 206 1.12 18.74 -2.66
N ASN A 207 -0.17 18.91 -2.99
CA ASN A 207 -0.71 20.24 -3.31
C ASN A 207 -0.83 21.18 -2.10
N MET A 208 -0.99 20.64 -0.88
CA MET A 208 -1.05 21.43 0.36
C MET A 208 0.35 21.90 0.79
N ILE A 209 1.39 21.08 0.58
CA ILE A 209 2.79 21.45 0.83
C ILE A 209 3.29 22.49 -0.19
N MET A 210 2.76 22.48 -1.42
CA MET A 210 3.14 23.41 -2.51
C MET A 210 2.28 24.69 -2.57
N SER A 211 1.33 24.87 -1.64
CA SER A 211 0.35 25.98 -1.63
C SER A 211 0.58 27.00 -0.51
N GLU A 212 1.59 26.79 0.34
CA GLU A 212 2.04 27.78 1.33
C GLU A 212 3.38 28.38 0.87
N GLU A 213 3.32 29.23 -0.16
CA GLU A 213 4.25 30.36 -0.41
C GLU A 213 3.42 31.66 -0.49
#